data_AF-A0A849S7G8-F1
#
_entry.id   AF-A0A849S7G8-F1
#
_cell.length_a   1.000
_cell.length_b   1.000
_cell.length_c   1.000
_cell.angle_alpha   90.00
_cell.angle_beta   90.00
_cell.angle_gamma   90.00
#
_symmetry.space_group_name_H-M   'P 1'
#
loop_
_entity.id
_entity.type
_entity.pdbx_description
1 polymer ?
#
loop_
_entity_poly.entity_id
_entity_poly.type
_entity_poly.pdbx_seq_one_letter_code
_entity_poly.pdbx_strand_id
1 'polypeptide(L)'
;GTINNVGGFDWAPGSALSVGSLPLPLVTSGNETHFTVYSQASLSSYLDTGNGTISDSNLGSNYEITYVLGFGEIGVQTSNIPTGPFAGSQGQFAFDSNNPVNFFAVYYDSNNATFANALAGTGYDDGQLILAGTVVADDGGSQLTTGNFQVSFVAPGLMDKNGTDNWGGKKSYTGSGSNTVIIDLAQQNVQRNFFSGLDISGFSALSILDSNAKTPFNQTDPSQHVGGSTAPNERLATLNGDANCDGAPGGTAPCDFLFQNDGSQKLNTAPEPDALALLGLGVLGMGLVRRKKSA
;
A
#
# COMPACT_ATOMS: atom_id res chain seq x y z
N GLY A 1 -11.68 -21.35 -13.18
CA GLY A 1 -10.87 -21.44 -14.40
C GLY A 1 -9.47 -21.01 -14.07
N THR A 2 -8.47 -21.43 -14.83
CA THR A 2 -7.09 -21.01 -14.61
C THR A 2 -6.82 -19.71 -15.36
N ILE A 3 -6.30 -18.69 -14.68
CA ILE A 3 -5.88 -17.42 -15.29
C ILE A 3 -4.38 -17.52 -15.58
N ASN A 4 -4.01 -17.44 -16.86
CA ASN A 4 -2.61 -17.58 -17.29
C ASN A 4 -1.97 -16.22 -17.51
N ASN A 5 -0.63 -16.15 -17.40
CA ASN A 5 0.20 -14.99 -17.72
C ASN A 5 -0.05 -13.73 -16.88
N VAL A 6 -0.46 -13.88 -15.62
CA VAL A 6 -0.61 -12.73 -14.71
C VAL A 6 0.76 -12.13 -14.37
N GLY A 7 1.03 -10.91 -14.83
CA GLY A 7 2.21 -10.12 -14.49
C GLY A 7 1.97 -9.13 -13.34
N GLY A 8 0.72 -8.86 -12.99
CA GLY A 8 0.37 -7.90 -11.96
C GLY A 8 -1.11 -7.88 -11.59
N PHE A 9 -1.43 -7.04 -10.61
CA PHE A 9 -2.78 -6.77 -10.15
C PHE A 9 -3.08 -5.28 -10.28
N ASP A 10 -4.27 -4.97 -10.77
CA ASP A 10 -4.81 -3.61 -10.83
C ASP A 10 -5.94 -3.51 -9.82
N TRP A 11 -5.67 -2.86 -8.70
CA TRP A 11 -6.60 -2.76 -7.58
C TRP A 11 -7.60 -1.66 -7.84
N ALA A 12 -8.87 -1.89 -7.51
CA ALA A 12 -9.86 -0.83 -7.51
C ALA A 12 -9.49 0.24 -6.46
N PRO A 13 -9.99 1.47 -6.63
CA PRO A 13 -9.98 2.49 -5.58
C PRO A 13 -10.43 1.94 -4.21
N GLY A 14 -9.55 2.04 -3.22
CA GLY A 14 -9.75 1.57 -1.86
C GLY A 14 -9.60 2.67 -0.81
N SER A 15 -9.53 2.25 0.45
CA SER A 15 -9.31 3.14 1.59
C SER A 15 -7.98 2.83 2.28
N ALA A 16 -7.31 3.89 2.72
CA ALA A 16 -6.15 3.81 3.57
C ALA A 16 -6.30 4.76 4.77
N LEU A 17 -5.84 4.30 5.94
CA LEU A 17 -5.89 5.00 7.21
C LEU A 17 -4.48 5.10 7.78
N SER A 18 -4.02 6.32 8.00
CA SER A 18 -2.81 6.58 8.78
C SER A 18 -3.20 6.93 10.22
N VAL A 19 -2.76 6.12 11.18
CA VAL A 19 -3.16 6.22 12.59
C VAL A 19 -2.14 7.05 13.36
N GLY A 20 -2.57 8.20 13.88
CA GLY A 20 -1.69 9.13 14.60
C GLY A 20 -0.60 9.77 13.74
N SER A 21 -0.88 10.05 12.47
CA SER A 21 0.08 10.65 11.54
C SER A 21 0.19 12.18 11.64
N LEU A 22 -0.79 12.86 12.23
CA LEU A 22 -0.83 14.33 12.27
C LEU A 22 -0.73 14.89 13.70
N PRO A 23 -0.07 16.04 13.91
CA PRO A 23 0.71 16.81 12.94
C PRO A 23 2.06 16.17 12.58
N LEU A 24 2.58 16.52 11.40
CA LEU A 24 3.95 16.21 10.99
C LEU A 24 4.92 17.33 11.43
N PRO A 25 6.06 17.02 12.05
CA PRO A 25 7.09 17.99 12.37
C PRO A 25 7.79 18.49 11.10
N LEU A 26 8.31 19.71 11.15
CA LEU A 26 9.18 20.22 10.07
C LEU A 26 10.46 19.39 9.99
N VAL A 27 10.90 19.08 8.77
CA VAL A 27 12.17 18.39 8.52
C VAL A 27 13.36 19.11 9.17
N THR A 28 13.30 20.44 9.31
CA THR A 28 14.34 21.26 9.95
C THR A 28 14.36 21.16 11.47
N SER A 29 13.34 20.57 12.09
CA SER A 29 13.28 20.38 13.55
C SER A 29 14.13 19.21 14.04
N GLY A 30 14.52 18.29 13.15
CA GLY A 30 15.20 17.05 13.51
C GLY A 30 14.31 16.02 14.23
N ASN A 31 13.01 16.28 14.37
CA ASN A 31 12.03 15.34 14.88
C ASN A 31 11.26 14.69 13.72
N GLU A 32 10.68 13.53 13.99
CA GLU A 32 9.88 12.74 13.05
C GLU A 32 8.64 12.15 13.75
N THR A 33 7.55 11.96 12.99
CA THR A 33 6.35 11.27 13.50
C THR A 33 6.36 9.84 13.03
N HIS A 34 6.31 8.89 13.97
CA HIS A 34 6.12 7.47 13.69
C HIS A 34 4.64 7.13 13.77
N PHE A 35 4.12 6.47 12.74
CA PHE A 35 2.71 6.08 12.68
C PHE A 35 2.54 4.77 11.90
N THR A 36 1.33 4.22 11.94
CA THR A 36 0.97 3.02 11.18
C THR A 36 0.00 3.38 10.07
N VAL A 37 0.23 2.85 8.87
CA VAL A 37 -0.70 2.92 7.75
C VAL A 37 -1.36 1.56 7.58
N TYR A 38 -2.69 1.57 7.52
CA TYR A 38 -3.51 0.46 7.09
C TYR A 38 -4.12 0.76 5.74
N SER A 39 -4.30 -0.25 4.90
CA SER A 39 -4.90 -0.09 3.58
C SER A 39 -5.60 -1.36 3.14
N GLN A 40 -6.69 -1.20 2.38
CA GLN A 40 -7.42 -2.30 1.78
C GLN A 40 -8.01 -1.91 0.43
N ALA A 41 -8.11 -2.88 -0.48
CA ALA A 41 -8.86 -2.73 -1.72
C ALA A 41 -9.25 -4.09 -2.31
N SER A 42 -10.19 -4.05 -3.26
CA SER A 42 -10.60 -5.21 -4.06
C SER A 42 -9.92 -5.16 -5.43
N LEU A 43 -9.63 -6.31 -6.01
CA LEU A 43 -9.02 -6.43 -7.33
C LEU A 43 -10.02 -5.98 -8.40
N SER A 44 -9.61 -5.05 -9.26
CA SER A 44 -10.41 -4.64 -10.41
C SER A 44 -10.09 -5.50 -11.63
N SER A 45 -8.80 -5.74 -11.88
CA SER A 45 -8.37 -6.56 -12.99
C SER A 45 -7.00 -7.20 -12.78
N TYR A 46 -6.73 -8.27 -13.54
CA TYR A 46 -5.39 -8.82 -13.65
C TYR A 46 -4.64 -8.11 -14.78
N LEU A 47 -3.34 -7.94 -14.61
CA LEU A 47 -2.46 -7.42 -15.65
C LEU A 47 -1.63 -8.56 -16.21
N ASP A 48 -1.40 -8.59 -17.52
CA ASP A 48 -0.40 -9.45 -18.14
C ASP A 48 1.02 -8.91 -17.94
N THR A 49 2.04 -9.67 -18.36
CA THR A 49 3.45 -9.26 -18.25
C THR A 49 3.82 -8.02 -19.08
N GLY A 50 2.94 -7.59 -20.00
CA GLY A 50 3.03 -6.35 -20.77
C GLY A 50 2.18 -5.19 -20.23
N ASN A 51 1.57 -5.34 -19.05
CA ASN A 51 0.59 -4.43 -18.45
C ASN A 51 -0.75 -4.33 -19.22
N GLY A 52 -1.08 -5.30 -20.07
CA GLY A 52 -2.40 -5.42 -20.67
C GLY A 52 -3.41 -5.98 -19.68
N THR A 53 -4.63 -5.46 -19.67
CA THR A 53 -5.71 -5.97 -18.83
C THR A 53 -6.17 -7.37 -19.29
N ILE A 54 -6.19 -8.33 -18.38
CA ILE A 54 -6.79 -9.65 -18.55
C ILE A 54 -8.19 -9.59 -17.96
N SER A 55 -9.22 -9.66 -18.81
CA SER A 55 -10.61 -9.68 -18.37
C SER A 55 -10.99 -11.06 -17.82
N ASP A 56 -11.54 -11.11 -16.60
CA ASP A 56 -12.25 -12.28 -16.07
C ASP A 56 -13.66 -11.87 -15.66
N SER A 57 -14.67 -12.36 -16.38
CA SER A 57 -16.07 -12.05 -16.11
C SER A 57 -16.58 -12.60 -14.76
N ASN A 58 -15.82 -13.50 -14.12
CA ASN A 58 -16.14 -14.04 -12.81
C ASN A 58 -15.63 -13.16 -11.66
N LEU A 59 -14.61 -12.34 -11.89
CA LEU A 59 -14.05 -11.43 -10.89
C LEU A 59 -15.07 -10.35 -10.53
N GLY A 60 -15.31 -10.15 -9.24
CA GLY A 60 -16.33 -9.24 -8.70
C GLY A 60 -17.77 -9.78 -8.81
N SER A 61 -17.97 -11.02 -9.27
CA SER A 61 -19.30 -11.62 -9.40
C SER A 61 -19.41 -13.01 -8.77
N ASN A 62 -18.61 -13.96 -9.24
CA ASN A 62 -18.56 -15.32 -8.69
C ASN A 62 -17.48 -15.46 -7.61
N TYR A 63 -16.46 -14.61 -7.67
CA TYR A 63 -15.45 -14.50 -6.65
C TYR A 63 -14.90 -13.08 -6.62
N GLU A 64 -14.24 -12.72 -5.53
CA GLU A 64 -13.42 -11.53 -5.42
C GLU A 64 -12.02 -11.87 -4.92
N ILE A 65 -11.10 -10.95 -5.16
CA ILE A 65 -9.78 -10.95 -4.56
C ILE A 65 -9.60 -9.61 -3.87
N THR A 66 -9.14 -9.62 -2.64
CA THR A 66 -8.96 -8.43 -1.81
C THR A 66 -7.57 -8.43 -1.21
N TYR A 67 -7.02 -7.26 -0.88
CA TYR A 67 -5.85 -7.17 -0.02
C TYR A 67 -6.14 -6.36 1.23
N VAL A 68 -5.35 -6.66 2.26
CA VAL A 68 -5.12 -5.81 3.43
C VAL A 68 -3.63 -5.65 3.64
N LEU A 69 -3.22 -4.45 4.03
CA LEU A 69 -1.84 -4.03 4.21
C LEU A 69 -1.76 -3.23 5.51
N GLY A 70 -0.75 -3.49 6.33
CA GLY A 70 -0.45 -2.69 7.51
C GLY A 70 1.05 -2.57 7.70
N PHE A 71 1.58 -1.35 7.79
CA PHE A 71 3.01 -1.12 7.98
C PHE A 71 3.30 0.21 8.68
N GLY A 72 4.52 0.35 9.22
CA GLY A 72 4.98 1.59 9.82
C GLY A 72 5.51 2.60 8.82
N GLU A 73 5.21 3.86 9.05
CA GLU A 73 5.85 4.99 8.36
C GLU A 73 6.39 6.02 9.35
N ILE A 74 7.45 6.69 8.90
CA ILE A 74 8.04 7.88 9.49
C ILE A 74 7.66 9.06 8.59
N GLY A 75 7.12 10.13 9.17
CA GLY A 75 6.69 11.32 8.43
C GLY A 75 7.30 12.62 8.92
N VAL A 76 7.60 13.49 7.96
CA VAL A 76 7.99 14.90 8.17
C VAL A 76 7.31 15.80 7.15
N GLN A 77 7.17 17.09 7.42
CA GLN A 77 6.78 18.09 6.42
C GLN A 77 8.02 18.88 5.93
N THR A 78 8.10 19.09 4.61
CA THR A 78 9.26 19.73 3.96
C THR A 78 9.17 21.25 3.91
N SER A 79 7.97 21.81 4.07
CA SER A 79 7.72 23.24 4.08
C SER A 79 6.91 23.61 5.31
N ASN A 80 7.14 24.82 5.83
CA ASN A 80 6.17 25.47 6.71
C ASN A 80 4.89 25.62 5.91
N ILE A 81 3.73 25.22 6.46
CA ILE A 81 2.41 25.57 5.91
C ILE A 81 2.42 27.08 5.67
N PRO A 82 2.51 27.56 4.41
CA PRO A 82 2.57 28.99 4.21
C PRO A 82 1.24 29.59 4.69
N THR A 83 1.28 30.63 5.53
CA THR A 83 0.09 31.37 5.93
C THR A 83 -0.42 32.16 4.73
N GLY A 84 -1.18 31.52 3.84
CA GLY A 84 -1.71 32.11 2.61
C GLY A 84 -2.56 31.13 1.79
N PRO A 85 -3.39 31.62 0.86
CA PRO A 85 -4.38 30.79 0.15
C PRO A 85 -3.81 29.82 -0.91
N PHE A 86 -2.48 29.74 -1.10
CA PHE A 86 -1.83 28.97 -2.18
C PHE A 86 -0.66 28.12 -1.72
N ALA A 87 -0.80 27.57 -0.53
CA ALA A 87 0.31 27.22 0.30
C ALA A 87 0.31 25.71 0.54
N GLY A 88 0.73 24.94 -0.48
CA GLY A 88 0.82 23.49 -0.36
C GLY A 88 1.82 23.10 0.72
N SER A 89 1.39 22.35 1.73
CA SER A 89 2.31 21.60 2.59
C SER A 89 2.52 20.23 1.98
N GLN A 90 3.78 19.79 1.94
CA GLN A 90 4.14 18.47 1.46
C GLN A 90 4.70 17.65 2.62
N GLY A 91 4.01 16.56 2.93
CA GLY A 91 4.54 15.47 3.75
C GLY A 91 5.48 14.59 2.93
N GLN A 92 6.57 14.14 3.55
CA GLN A 92 7.45 13.10 3.06
C GLN A 92 7.42 11.93 4.03
N PHE A 93 7.40 10.72 3.46
CA PHE A 93 7.23 9.49 4.21
C PHE A 93 8.29 8.47 3.87
N ALA A 94 8.61 7.67 4.86
CA ALA A 94 9.67 6.69 4.88
C ALA A 94 9.20 5.43 5.63
N PHE A 95 9.61 4.23 5.21
CA PHE A 95 9.30 3.01 5.95
C PHE A 95 9.90 3.05 7.38
N ASP A 96 9.07 2.78 8.39
CA ASP A 96 9.51 2.55 9.77
C ASP A 96 9.68 1.06 10.06
N SER A 97 10.93 0.57 9.95
CA SER A 97 11.24 -0.82 10.25
C SER A 97 11.07 -1.22 11.72
N ASN A 98 10.92 -0.26 12.64
CA ASN A 98 10.74 -0.52 14.07
C ASN A 98 9.27 -0.62 14.48
N ASN A 99 8.33 -0.31 13.58
CA ASN A 99 6.91 -0.40 13.87
C ASN A 99 6.50 -1.88 14.05
N PRO A 100 5.76 -2.23 15.12
CA PRO A 100 5.35 -3.61 15.37
C PRO A 100 4.33 -4.14 14.36
N VAL A 101 3.64 -3.25 13.62
CA VAL A 101 2.70 -3.63 12.57
C VAL A 101 3.45 -3.71 11.24
N ASN A 102 3.51 -4.91 10.68
CA ASN A 102 4.07 -5.12 9.34
C ASN A 102 3.48 -6.41 8.74
N PHE A 103 2.49 -6.27 7.86
CA PHE A 103 1.86 -7.37 7.15
C PHE A 103 1.31 -6.93 5.80
N PHE A 104 1.27 -7.86 4.86
CA PHE A 104 0.51 -7.79 3.63
C PHE A 104 -0.19 -9.13 3.44
N ALA A 105 -1.47 -9.11 3.08
CA ALA A 105 -2.24 -10.32 2.85
C ALA A 105 -3.24 -10.10 1.71
N VAL A 106 -3.40 -11.12 0.88
CA VAL A 106 -4.40 -11.17 -0.20
C VAL A 106 -5.31 -12.36 0.03
N TYR A 107 -6.60 -12.12 -0.07
CA TYR A 107 -7.66 -13.09 0.16
C TYR A 107 -8.44 -13.34 -1.12
N TYR A 108 -8.91 -14.57 -1.26
CA TYR A 108 -9.85 -15.00 -2.27
C TYR A 108 -11.17 -15.35 -1.59
N ASP A 109 -12.26 -14.73 -2.00
CA ASP A 109 -13.59 -15.09 -1.53
C ASP A 109 -14.48 -15.50 -2.71
N SER A 110 -15.18 -16.62 -2.57
CA SER A 110 -16.15 -17.14 -3.56
C SER A 110 -17.59 -17.04 -3.07
N ASN A 111 -17.80 -16.54 -1.85
CA ASN A 111 -19.09 -16.35 -1.25
C ASN A 111 -19.55 -14.90 -1.42
N ASN A 112 -20.40 -14.64 -2.41
CA ASN A 112 -20.90 -13.29 -2.69
C ASN A 112 -21.62 -12.59 -1.52
N ALA A 113 -22.04 -13.33 -0.49
CA ALA A 113 -22.66 -12.77 0.70
C ALA A 113 -21.65 -12.11 1.67
N THR A 114 -20.35 -12.41 1.50
CA THR A 114 -19.25 -11.88 2.31
C THR A 114 -18.32 -10.94 1.54
N PHE A 115 -18.63 -10.67 0.27
CA PHE A 115 -17.83 -9.76 -0.55
C PHE A 115 -17.62 -8.39 0.11
N ALA A 116 -16.47 -7.81 -0.20
CA ALA A 116 -16.01 -6.55 0.33
C ALA A 116 -17.04 -5.43 0.18
N ASN A 117 -17.25 -4.71 1.29
CA ASN A 117 -18.08 -3.52 1.32
C ASN A 117 -17.19 -2.29 1.58
N ALA A 118 -17.00 -1.46 0.57
CA ALA A 118 -16.13 -0.29 0.65
C ALA A 118 -16.53 0.66 1.79
N LEU A 119 -17.83 0.98 1.93
CA LEU A 119 -18.30 1.90 2.98
C LEU A 119 -18.15 1.30 4.38
N ALA A 120 -18.59 0.06 4.60
CA ALA A 120 -18.50 -0.57 5.90
C ALA A 120 -17.05 -0.93 6.27
N GLY A 121 -16.20 -1.16 5.27
CA GLY A 121 -14.82 -1.62 5.44
C GLY A 121 -14.72 -3.09 5.84
N THR A 122 -15.71 -3.90 5.48
CA THR A 122 -15.80 -5.34 5.83
C THR A 122 -15.56 -6.20 4.60
N GLY A 123 -15.24 -7.49 4.78
CA GLY A 123 -15.08 -8.46 3.67
C GLY A 123 -13.70 -8.46 3.00
N TYR A 124 -12.76 -7.67 3.50
CA TYR A 124 -11.41 -7.60 2.90
C TYR A 124 -10.46 -8.69 3.42
N ASP A 125 -10.80 -9.37 4.53
CA ASP A 125 -9.93 -10.33 5.23
C ASP A 125 -10.65 -11.60 5.70
N ASP A 126 -11.87 -11.88 5.21
CA ASP A 126 -12.70 -13.03 5.60
C ASP A 126 -12.69 -14.21 4.61
N GLY A 127 -12.00 -14.05 3.48
CA GLY A 127 -11.79 -15.09 2.47
C GLY A 127 -10.68 -16.09 2.81
N GLN A 128 -10.32 -16.89 1.82
CA GLN A 128 -9.15 -17.77 1.86
C GLN A 128 -7.87 -16.98 1.61
N LEU A 129 -6.90 -17.03 2.52
CA LEU A 129 -5.58 -16.42 2.31
C LEU A 129 -4.83 -17.08 1.13
N ILE A 130 -4.49 -16.29 0.12
CA ILE A 130 -3.82 -16.73 -1.13
C ILE A 130 -2.49 -16.03 -1.41
N LEU A 131 -2.16 -14.94 -0.72
CA LEU A 131 -0.84 -14.31 -0.71
C LEU A 131 -0.58 -13.66 0.64
N ALA A 132 0.66 -13.67 1.11
CA ALA A 132 1.08 -13.03 2.34
C ALA A 132 2.54 -12.60 2.25
N GLY A 133 2.87 -11.50 2.92
CA GLY A 133 4.23 -10.96 2.96
C GLY A 133 4.37 -9.86 4.01
N THR A 134 5.51 -9.20 3.99
CA THR A 134 5.80 -8.05 4.86
C THR A 134 6.42 -6.93 4.04
N VAL A 135 6.15 -5.68 4.42
CA VAL A 135 6.82 -4.52 3.82
C VAL A 135 8.28 -4.51 4.25
N VAL A 136 9.17 -4.23 3.29
CA VAL A 136 10.61 -4.16 3.50
C VAL A 136 11.18 -2.87 2.89
N ALA A 137 12.36 -2.47 3.37
CA ALA A 137 13.14 -1.44 2.69
C ALA A 137 13.73 -2.00 1.39
N ASP A 138 13.99 -1.11 0.42
CA ASP A 138 14.67 -1.47 -0.83
C ASP A 138 16.08 -2.04 -0.57
N ASP A 139 16.49 -3.05 -1.34
CA ASP A 139 17.64 -3.92 -1.08
C ASP A 139 19.01 -3.26 -1.33
N GLY A 140 19.03 -1.98 -1.71
CA GLY A 140 20.22 -1.16 -1.91
C GLY A 140 20.81 -0.50 -0.67
N GLY A 141 20.26 -0.72 0.53
CA GLY A 141 20.74 -0.10 1.77
C GLY A 141 20.51 1.42 1.86
N SER A 142 19.90 2.01 0.83
CA SER A 142 19.26 3.31 0.90
C SER A 142 17.78 3.04 1.14
N GLN A 143 17.33 3.27 2.37
CA GLN A 143 15.99 3.80 2.66
C GLN A 143 15.35 4.37 1.37
N LEU A 144 14.22 3.88 0.85
CA LEU A 144 12.88 4.03 1.43
C LEU A 144 11.81 3.41 0.51
N THR A 145 10.79 2.75 1.08
CA THR A 145 9.41 3.01 0.63
C THR A 145 9.20 4.50 0.80
N THR A 146 9.31 5.27 -0.29
CA THR A 146 9.13 6.72 -0.27
C THR A 146 7.69 7.07 -0.60
N GLY A 147 7.08 7.84 0.27
CA GLY A 147 5.81 8.50 -0.01
C GLY A 147 5.99 10.02 -0.05
N ASN A 148 5.13 10.70 -0.80
CA ASN A 148 4.87 12.11 -0.58
C ASN A 148 3.36 12.36 -0.64
N PHE A 149 2.89 13.36 0.08
CA PHE A 149 1.51 13.81 0.01
C PHE A 149 1.45 15.32 0.12
N GLN A 150 0.82 15.96 -0.86
CA GLN A 150 0.63 17.40 -0.89
C GLN A 150 -0.82 17.75 -0.56
N VAL A 151 -1.01 18.65 0.40
CA VAL A 151 -2.33 19.15 0.80
C VAL A 151 -2.55 20.56 0.27
N SER A 152 -3.73 20.82 -0.27
CA SER A 152 -4.25 22.15 -0.59
C SER A 152 -5.22 22.61 0.49
N PHE A 153 -4.83 23.63 1.25
CA PHE A 153 -5.65 24.22 2.33
C PHE A 153 -6.73 25.20 1.83
N VAL A 154 -7.13 25.09 0.56
CA VAL A 154 -8.32 25.79 0.04
C VAL A 154 -9.57 25.24 0.75
N ALA A 155 -10.64 26.04 0.81
CA ALA A 155 -11.88 25.73 1.54
C ALA A 155 -12.25 24.23 1.46
N PRO A 156 -12.34 23.53 2.61
CA PRO A 156 -12.53 22.08 2.62
C PRO A 156 -13.93 21.71 2.11
N GLY A 157 -14.00 20.63 1.35
CA GLY A 157 -15.25 20.06 0.83
C GLY A 157 -15.66 18.81 1.60
N LEU A 158 -16.78 18.19 1.21
CA LEU A 158 -17.17 16.87 1.74
C LEU A 158 -16.03 15.86 1.55
N MET A 159 -15.76 15.07 2.58
CA MET A 159 -14.79 13.98 2.56
C MET A 159 -15.26 12.87 1.62
N ASP A 160 -16.55 12.57 1.67
CA ASP A 160 -17.21 11.63 0.79
C ASP A 160 -17.87 12.39 -0.37
N LYS A 161 -17.34 12.20 -1.58
CA LYS A 161 -17.93 12.71 -2.83
C LYS A 161 -18.34 11.58 -3.77
N ASN A 162 -18.28 10.32 -3.31
CA ASN A 162 -18.65 9.19 -4.12
C ASN A 162 -20.15 8.91 -3.99
N GLY A 163 -20.96 9.66 -4.76
CA GLY A 163 -22.41 9.55 -4.65
C GLY A 163 -22.96 10.27 -3.43
N THR A 164 -23.49 9.54 -2.44
CA THR A 164 -24.15 10.12 -1.26
C THR A 164 -23.15 10.28 -0.13
N ASP A 165 -23.20 11.38 0.61
CA ASP A 165 -22.35 11.56 1.80
C ASP A 165 -22.73 10.57 2.91
N ASN A 166 -21.89 9.57 3.12
CA ASN A 166 -22.04 8.56 4.16
C ASN A 166 -21.30 8.89 5.46
N TRP A 167 -20.77 10.11 5.58
CA TRP A 167 -19.96 10.58 6.71
C TRP A 167 -20.53 11.81 7.41
N GLY A 168 -21.83 12.09 7.24
CA GLY A 168 -22.55 13.07 8.05
C GLY A 168 -22.02 14.49 7.93
N GLY A 169 -21.53 14.87 6.75
CA GLY A 169 -21.00 16.20 6.48
C GLY A 169 -19.53 16.39 6.85
N LYS A 170 -18.82 15.34 7.27
CA LYS A 170 -17.37 15.44 7.52
C LYS A 170 -16.66 15.97 6.29
N LYS A 171 -15.70 16.86 6.55
CA LYS A 171 -14.98 17.55 5.48
C LYS A 171 -13.57 17.02 5.36
N SER A 172 -12.95 17.27 4.21
CA SER A 172 -11.55 16.99 3.95
C SER A 172 -10.94 18.12 3.12
N TYR A 173 -9.67 18.43 3.38
CA TYR A 173 -8.87 19.15 2.42
C TYR A 173 -8.62 18.30 1.17
N THR A 174 -8.35 18.99 0.06
CA THR A 174 -7.93 18.31 -1.17
C THR A 174 -6.45 18.01 -1.08
N GLY A 175 -6.06 16.79 -1.37
CA GLY A 175 -4.67 16.40 -1.38
C GLY A 175 -4.41 15.26 -2.34
N SER A 176 -3.16 15.14 -2.75
CA SER A 176 -2.70 14.09 -3.64
C SER A 176 -1.29 13.69 -3.28
N GLY A 177 -0.99 12.41 -3.42
CA GLY A 177 0.30 11.85 -3.12
C GLY A 177 0.54 10.56 -3.87
N SER A 178 1.77 10.08 -3.74
CA SER A 178 2.21 8.82 -4.31
C SER A 178 3.10 8.11 -3.31
N ASN A 179 2.98 6.79 -3.23
CA ASN A 179 3.89 5.94 -2.46
C ASN A 179 4.17 4.65 -3.22
N THR A 180 5.37 4.14 -3.04
CA THR A 180 5.83 2.87 -3.61
C THR A 180 6.19 1.93 -2.47
N VAL A 181 5.35 0.91 -2.22
CA VAL A 181 5.55 -0.08 -1.15
C VAL A 181 6.18 -1.34 -1.73
N ILE A 182 7.24 -1.82 -1.08
CA ILE A 182 7.95 -3.04 -1.46
C ILE A 182 7.57 -4.15 -0.48
N ILE A 183 7.04 -5.24 -1.01
CA ILE A 183 6.58 -6.38 -0.20
C ILE A 183 7.49 -7.58 -0.46
N ASP A 184 8.07 -8.12 0.61
CA ASP A 184 8.76 -9.40 0.60
C ASP A 184 7.76 -10.54 0.84
N LEU A 185 7.65 -11.42 -0.16
CA LEU A 185 6.79 -12.59 -0.17
C LEU A 185 7.55 -13.88 0.25
N ALA A 186 8.87 -13.83 0.44
CA ALA A 186 9.72 -15.00 0.67
C ALA A 186 9.53 -15.64 2.06
N GLN A 187 9.00 -14.88 3.03
CA GLN A 187 8.93 -15.28 4.44
C GLN A 187 7.65 -16.04 4.83
N GLN A 188 6.65 -16.17 3.96
CA GLN A 188 5.33 -16.69 4.35
C GLN A 188 4.89 -17.92 3.53
N ASN A 189 4.37 -18.95 4.22
CA ASN A 189 3.84 -20.20 3.65
C ASN A 189 2.48 -19.97 2.94
N VAL A 190 2.52 -19.23 1.85
CA VAL A 190 1.36 -18.94 1.00
C VAL A 190 0.93 -20.18 0.23
N GLN A 191 -0.37 -20.31 -0.07
CA GLN A 191 -0.90 -21.32 -1.00
C GLN A 191 -0.43 -21.09 -2.42
N ARG A 192 0.83 -21.44 -2.62
CA ARG A 192 1.61 -21.34 -3.85
C ARG A 192 0.85 -21.90 -5.06
N ASN A 193 0.09 -22.99 -4.87
CA ASN A 193 -0.63 -23.65 -5.95
C ASN A 193 -1.95 -22.98 -6.37
N PHE A 194 -2.39 -21.90 -5.70
CA PHE A 194 -3.64 -21.20 -6.05
C PHE A 194 -3.58 -20.63 -7.47
N PHE A 195 -2.43 -20.12 -7.86
CA PHE A 195 -2.16 -19.65 -9.21
C PHE A 195 -1.46 -20.74 -10.03
N SER A 196 -2.17 -21.81 -10.40
CA SER A 196 -1.63 -22.82 -11.31
C SER A 196 -1.21 -22.17 -12.64
N GLY A 197 0.07 -22.20 -13.00
CA GLY A 197 0.58 -21.55 -14.22
C GLY A 197 1.30 -20.22 -13.99
N LEU A 198 1.21 -19.65 -12.77
CA LEU A 198 2.21 -18.69 -12.32
C LEU A 198 3.39 -19.49 -11.78
N ASP A 199 4.55 -19.35 -12.42
CA ASP A 199 5.78 -19.89 -11.88
C ASP A 199 6.19 -19.06 -10.67
N ILE A 200 5.61 -19.45 -9.55
CA ILE A 200 5.88 -18.92 -8.22
C ILE A 200 7.05 -19.62 -7.52
N SER A 201 7.70 -20.58 -8.20
CA SER A 201 8.90 -21.24 -7.66
C SER A 201 10.12 -20.29 -7.69
N GLY A 202 10.08 -19.24 -8.51
CA GLY A 202 11.01 -18.11 -8.51
C GLY A 202 10.56 -16.85 -7.73
N PHE A 203 9.52 -16.93 -6.88
CA PHE A 203 9.10 -15.79 -6.05
C PHE A 203 10.05 -15.59 -4.85
N SER A 204 11.23 -15.06 -5.11
CA SER A 204 11.86 -14.07 -4.23
C SER A 204 11.38 -12.70 -4.72
N ALA A 205 10.07 -12.47 -4.60
CA ALA A 205 9.36 -11.47 -5.39
C ALA A 205 9.08 -10.23 -4.54
N LEU A 206 9.84 -9.17 -4.82
CA LEU A 206 9.47 -7.81 -4.45
C LEU A 206 8.18 -7.48 -5.20
N SER A 207 7.07 -7.41 -4.46
CA SER A 207 5.82 -6.86 -4.99
C SER A 207 5.84 -5.36 -4.78
N ILE A 208 5.77 -4.60 -5.87
CA ILE A 208 5.76 -3.14 -5.85
C ILE A 208 4.31 -2.68 -5.96
N LEU A 209 3.78 -2.08 -4.90
CA LEU A 209 2.49 -1.40 -4.90
C LEU A 209 2.73 0.10 -5.10
N ASP A 210 2.47 0.59 -6.30
CA ASP A 210 2.44 2.03 -6.59
C ASP A 210 1.03 2.53 -6.35
N SER A 211 0.87 3.37 -5.33
CA SER A 211 -0.42 3.85 -4.86
C SER A 211 -0.56 5.35 -5.10
N ASN A 212 -1.66 5.75 -5.75
CA ASN A 212 -2.09 7.13 -5.84
C ASN A 212 -2.99 7.45 -4.65
N ALA A 213 -2.44 8.18 -3.69
CA ALA A 213 -3.17 8.64 -2.52
C ALA A 213 -3.91 9.94 -2.86
N LYS A 214 -5.17 10.09 -2.43
CA LYS A 214 -5.88 11.35 -2.58
C LYS A 214 -6.95 11.58 -1.53
N THR A 215 -7.28 12.86 -1.36
CA THR A 215 -8.47 13.32 -0.64
C THR A 215 -9.11 14.46 -1.42
N PRO A 216 -10.44 14.67 -1.32
CA PRO A 216 -11.44 13.76 -0.75
C PRO A 216 -11.66 12.51 -1.62
N PHE A 217 -12.46 11.57 -1.10
CA PHE A 217 -12.86 10.36 -1.80
C PHE A 217 -13.84 10.70 -2.93
N ASN A 218 -13.54 10.27 -4.16
CA ASN A 218 -14.42 10.54 -5.33
C ASN A 218 -14.55 9.35 -6.30
N GLN A 219 -13.95 8.20 -6.00
CA GLN A 219 -14.11 6.97 -6.77
C GLN A 219 -14.64 5.79 -5.94
N THR A 220 -14.53 5.86 -4.61
CA THR A 220 -15.00 4.84 -3.67
C THR A 220 -15.47 5.54 -2.40
N ASP A 221 -16.30 4.87 -1.60
CA ASP A 221 -16.76 5.41 -0.33
C ASP A 221 -15.64 5.32 0.71
N PRO A 222 -15.45 6.33 1.58
CA PRO A 222 -14.46 6.24 2.64
C PRO A 222 -14.87 5.15 3.63
N SER A 223 -13.99 4.18 3.88
CA SER A 223 -14.33 3.04 4.71
C SER A 223 -14.46 3.42 6.19
N GLN A 224 -15.52 2.97 6.84
CA GLN A 224 -15.75 3.08 8.29
C GLN A 224 -14.84 2.15 9.10
N HIS A 225 -14.16 1.24 8.43
CA HIS A 225 -13.14 0.35 8.99
C HIS A 225 -12.06 0.10 7.93
N VAL A 226 -10.79 0.00 8.34
CA VAL A 226 -9.69 -0.40 7.45
C VAL A 226 -9.00 -1.58 8.11
N GLY A 227 -8.87 -2.69 7.38
CA GLY A 227 -8.42 -3.98 7.88
C GLY A 227 -7.13 -3.88 8.70
N GLY A 228 -7.14 -4.50 9.88
CA GLY A 228 -6.05 -4.45 10.84
C GLY A 228 -6.07 -3.26 11.81
N SER A 229 -6.96 -2.26 11.64
CA SER A 229 -7.10 -1.11 12.53
C SER A 229 -8.40 -1.13 13.34
N THR A 230 -8.44 -0.49 14.51
CA THR A 230 -9.73 -0.03 15.07
C THR A 230 -10.33 1.06 14.18
N ALA A 231 -11.66 1.18 14.15
CA ALA A 231 -12.35 2.13 13.28
C ALA A 231 -11.78 3.57 13.40
N PRO A 232 -11.64 4.33 12.29
CA PRO A 232 -11.10 5.69 12.28
C PRO A 232 -11.90 6.70 13.13
N ASN A 233 -13.12 6.38 13.55
CA ASN A 233 -14.11 7.36 13.99
C ASN A 233 -13.74 8.19 15.23
N GLU A 234 -12.95 7.66 16.18
CA GLU A 234 -12.64 8.37 17.43
C GLU A 234 -11.47 9.35 17.31
N ARG A 235 -10.59 9.17 16.31
CA ARG A 235 -9.37 9.99 16.11
C ARG A 235 -9.33 10.71 14.76
N LEU A 236 -10.32 10.48 13.91
CA LEU A 236 -10.57 11.26 12.72
C LEU A 236 -11.30 12.55 13.10
N ALA A 237 -10.59 13.67 13.01
CA ALA A 237 -11.15 15.00 13.24
C ALA A 237 -12.42 15.25 12.36
N THR A 238 -13.21 16.24 12.75
CA THR A 238 -14.35 16.79 12.00
C THR A 238 -13.91 17.22 10.60
N LEU A 239 -12.66 17.66 10.49
CA LEU A 239 -11.95 17.90 9.26
C LEU A 239 -10.84 16.86 9.09
N ASN A 240 -11.02 15.91 8.17
CA ASN A 240 -10.00 14.95 7.81
C ASN A 240 -8.73 15.68 7.33
N GLY A 241 -7.61 15.36 7.97
CA GLY A 241 -6.33 16.04 7.75
C GLY A 241 -6.07 17.25 8.64
N ASP A 242 -6.94 17.52 9.64
CA ASP A 242 -6.68 18.53 10.66
C ASP A 242 -5.72 18.00 11.72
N ALA A 243 -4.69 18.80 12.02
CA ALA A 243 -3.70 18.52 13.04
C ALA A 243 -4.24 18.66 14.48
N ASN A 244 -5.42 19.24 14.67
CA ASN A 244 -5.92 19.62 16.00
C ASN A 244 -6.98 18.69 16.60
N CYS A 245 -7.35 17.57 15.96
CA CYS A 245 -8.28 16.56 16.52
C CYS A 245 -9.51 17.18 17.20
N ASP A 246 -10.21 18.10 16.53
CA ASP A 246 -11.41 18.78 17.05
C ASP A 246 -11.23 19.56 18.36
N GLY A 247 -10.06 20.17 18.56
CA GLY A 247 -9.85 21.13 19.63
C GLY A 247 -9.80 20.49 21.02
N ALA A 248 -9.32 19.24 21.11
CA ALA A 248 -8.99 18.61 22.39
C ALA A 248 -8.14 19.58 23.23
N PRO A 249 -8.65 20.08 24.38
CA PRO A 249 -7.96 21.09 25.17
C PRO A 249 -6.69 20.46 25.75
N GLY A 250 -5.55 20.74 25.12
CA GLY A 250 -4.26 20.13 25.44
C GLY A 250 -3.44 19.64 24.23
N GLY A 251 -4.05 19.51 23.05
CA GLY A 251 -3.38 19.58 21.73
C GLY A 251 -2.10 18.77 21.47
N THR A 252 -1.93 17.57 22.03
CA THR A 252 -0.75 16.72 21.76
C THR A 252 -1.07 15.29 21.32
N ALA A 253 -2.35 14.90 21.23
CA ALA A 253 -2.71 13.58 20.75
C ALA A 253 -2.66 13.57 19.22
N PRO A 254 -1.92 12.63 18.60
CA PRO A 254 -1.83 12.64 17.15
C PRO A 254 -3.14 12.19 16.50
N CYS A 255 -3.52 12.83 15.40
CA CYS A 255 -4.76 12.60 14.67
C CYS A 255 -4.57 11.57 13.57
N ASP A 256 -5.66 10.88 13.26
CA ASP A 256 -5.72 9.95 12.15
C ASP A 256 -6.04 10.71 10.86
N PHE A 257 -5.58 10.16 9.73
CA PHE A 257 -5.88 10.68 8.40
C PHE A 257 -6.31 9.56 7.46
N LEU A 258 -7.54 9.69 6.95
CA LEU A 258 -8.18 8.73 6.05
C LEU A 258 -8.11 9.26 4.62
N PHE A 259 -7.65 8.43 3.68
CA PHE A 259 -7.46 8.84 2.29
C PHE A 259 -7.78 7.70 1.34
N GLN A 260 -8.16 8.05 0.13
CA GLN A 260 -8.37 7.07 -0.92
C GLN A 260 -7.01 6.65 -1.45
N ASN A 261 -6.83 5.36 -1.69
CA ASN A 261 -5.70 4.85 -2.45
C ASN A 261 -6.19 4.14 -3.72
N ASP A 262 -5.35 4.15 -4.74
CA ASP A 262 -5.60 3.46 -6.02
C ASP A 262 -4.27 2.90 -6.47
N GLY A 263 -4.16 1.58 -6.45
CA GLY A 263 -2.90 0.87 -6.44
C GLY A 263 -2.74 -0.05 -7.63
N SER A 264 -1.59 -0.01 -8.29
CA SER A 264 -1.17 -1.06 -9.22
C SER A 264 -0.02 -1.85 -8.62
N GLN A 265 -0.07 -3.17 -8.77
CA GLN A 265 0.92 -4.08 -8.22
C GLN A 265 1.59 -4.87 -9.33
N LYS A 266 2.93 -4.88 -9.33
CA LYS A 266 3.72 -5.73 -10.23
C LYS A 266 4.27 -6.94 -9.48
N LEU A 267 4.22 -8.10 -10.13
CA LEU A 267 4.80 -9.34 -9.63
C LEU A 267 6.14 -9.56 -10.33
N ASN A 268 7.24 -9.15 -9.69
CA ASN A 268 8.57 -9.37 -10.25
C ASN A 268 9.10 -10.76 -9.85
N THR A 269 9.60 -11.51 -10.82
CA THR A 269 10.49 -12.65 -10.54
C THR A 269 11.90 -12.10 -10.39
N ALA A 270 12.46 -12.12 -9.17
CA ALA A 270 13.89 -11.86 -9.02
C ALA A 270 14.66 -12.97 -9.78
N PRO A 271 15.71 -12.65 -10.55
CA PRO A 271 16.57 -13.68 -11.13
C PRO A 271 17.12 -14.55 -10.01
N GLU A 272 16.93 -15.87 -10.09
CA GLU A 272 17.37 -16.79 -9.05
C GLU A 272 18.88 -16.59 -8.73
N PRO A 273 19.26 -16.51 -7.44
CA PRO A 273 20.67 -16.39 -7.02
C PRO A 273 21.58 -17.50 -7.59
N ASP A 274 21.00 -18.65 -7.92
CA ASP A 274 21.70 -19.82 -8.42
C ASP A 274 22.31 -19.60 -9.82
N ALA A 275 21.71 -18.74 -10.66
CA ALA A 275 22.28 -18.40 -11.96
C ALA A 275 23.59 -17.61 -11.84
N LEU A 276 23.73 -16.76 -10.81
CA LEU A 276 24.96 -16.02 -10.52
C LEU A 276 26.01 -16.91 -9.86
N ALA A 277 25.60 -17.83 -8.98
CA ALA A 277 26.49 -18.81 -8.39
C ALA A 277 27.08 -19.78 -9.45
N LEU A 278 26.27 -20.22 -10.41
CA LEU A 278 26.70 -21.06 -11.54
C LEU A 278 27.55 -20.30 -12.56
N LEU A 279 27.28 -19.02 -12.82
CA LEU A 279 28.17 -18.18 -13.64
C LEU A 279 29.53 -17.99 -12.96
N GLY A 280 29.54 -17.74 -11.64
CA GLY A 280 30.77 -17.64 -10.84
C GLY A 280 31.57 -18.94 -10.81
N LEU A 281 30.90 -20.09 -10.65
CA LEU A 281 31.52 -21.42 -10.73
C LEU A 281 31.99 -21.77 -12.14
N GLY A 282 31.25 -21.36 -13.18
CA GLY A 282 31.63 -21.56 -14.59
C GLY A 282 32.90 -20.78 -14.98
N VAL A 283 33.04 -19.55 -14.49
CA VAL A 283 34.24 -18.72 -14.71
C VAL A 283 35.44 -19.22 -13.89
N LEU A 284 35.24 -19.67 -12.64
CA LEU A 284 36.30 -20.34 -11.85
C LEU A 284 36.74 -21.67 -12.47
N GLY A 285 35.80 -22.46 -13.00
CA GLY A 285 36.08 -23.71 -13.71
C GLY A 285 36.87 -23.49 -15.00
N MET A 286 36.54 -22.46 -15.79
CA MET A 286 37.28 -22.11 -17.01
C MET A 286 38.67 -21.50 -16.73
N GLY A 287 38.85 -20.84 -15.59
CA GLY A 287 40.16 -20.34 -15.14
C GLY A 287 41.16 -21.45 -14.79
N LEU A 288 40.68 -22.60 -14.31
CA LEU A 288 41.52 -23.73 -13.92
C LEU A 288 41.88 -24.66 -15.08
N VAL A 289 41.13 -24.66 -16.18
CA VAL A 289 41.37 -25.51 -17.36
C VAL A 289 42.53 -25.03 -18.25
N ARG A 290 43.05 -23.80 -18.05
CA ARG A 290 44.10 -23.22 -18.90
C ARG A 290 45.56 -23.54 -18.49
N ARG A 291 45.79 -24.43 -17.52
CA ARG A 291 47.15 -24.86 -17.08
C ARG A 291 47.43 -26.34 -17.35
N LYS A 292 47.33 -26.79 -18.61
CA LYS A 292 48.11 -27.95 -19.09
C LYS A 292 48.52 -27.81 -20.56
N LYS A 293 49.71 -27.23 -20.75
CA LYS A 293 50.67 -27.44 -21.86
C LYS A 293 51.86 -26.53 -21.56
N SER A 294 53.13 -26.93 -21.53
CA SER A 294 53.86 -28.20 -21.63
C SER A 294 55.26 -27.90 -21.04
N ALA A 295 56.12 -28.94 -21.00
CA ALA A 295 57.56 -28.90 -20.75
C ALA A 295 58.32 -27.66 -21.24
#